data_AF-A0A355Q6U9-F1
#
_entry.id   AF-A0A355Q6U9-F1
#
_cell.length_a   1.000
_cell.length_b   1.000
_cell.length_c   1.000
_cell.angle_alpha   90.00
_cell.angle_beta   90.00
_cell.angle_gamma   90.00
#
_symmetry.space_group_name_H-M   'P 1'
#
loop_
_entity.id
_entity.type
_entity.pdbx_description
1 polymer ?
#
loop_
_entity_poly.entity_id
_entity_poly.type
_entity_poly.pdbx_seq_one_letter_code
_entity_poly.pdbx_strand_id
1 'polypeptide(L)'
;MNSLVPKFCLFSFIFYLFGLTSSQASEDPLLETIWNIQSRKVIEQEELIEHFLGAEVIYLGEKHDNARQHEIQLQILEALISKGKRPSIGFEFFT
;
A
#
# COMPACT_ATOMS: atom_id res chain seq x y z
N MET A 1 -65.22 -27.69 10.70
CA MET A 1 -64.12 -26.96 11.37
C MET A 1 -62.96 -26.82 10.41
N ASN A 2 -62.89 -25.63 9.82
CA ASN A 2 -61.72 -24.86 9.39
C ASN A 2 -60.69 -25.56 8.48
N SER A 3 -60.91 -25.37 7.18
CA SER A 3 -59.87 -25.25 6.17
C SER A 3 -58.99 -24.02 6.45
N LEU A 4 -57.69 -24.10 6.21
CA LEU A 4 -56.93 -23.07 5.47
C LEU A 4 -55.45 -23.49 5.39
N VAL A 5 -55.01 -23.93 4.22
CA VAL A 5 -53.59 -23.92 3.85
C VAL A 5 -53.38 -22.65 3.04
N PRO A 6 -52.56 -21.68 3.46
CA PRO A 6 -52.19 -20.60 2.57
C PRO A 6 -50.92 -21.00 1.80
N LYS A 7 -51.10 -21.35 0.53
CA LYS A 7 -50.09 -21.10 -0.50
C LYS A 7 -50.29 -19.66 -0.99
N PHE A 8 -49.17 -18.97 -1.25
CA PHE A 8 -49.00 -17.63 -1.86
C PHE A 8 -48.94 -16.40 -0.94
N CYS A 9 -47.70 -15.89 -0.79
CA CYS A 9 -47.26 -14.48 -0.83
C CYS A 9 -45.72 -14.55 -0.80
N LEU A 10 -45.02 -14.74 -1.92
CA LEU A 10 -44.56 -13.68 -2.84
C LEU A 10 -44.21 -12.35 -2.14
N PHE A 11 -42.92 -12.00 -2.19
CA PHE A 11 -42.31 -10.69 -1.88
C PHE A 11 -42.39 -10.16 -0.44
N SER A 12 -41.36 -10.48 0.37
CA SER A 12 -40.86 -9.68 1.50
C SER A 12 -39.56 -10.37 1.93
N PHE A 13 -38.41 -9.76 2.20
CA PHE A 13 -38.03 -8.40 2.46
C PHE A 13 -36.50 -8.41 2.36
N ILE A 14 -35.92 -7.52 1.55
CA ILE A 14 -34.72 -6.75 1.92
C ILE A 14 -33.44 -7.55 2.22
N PHE A 15 -32.53 -7.56 1.23
CA PHE A 15 -31.17 -6.99 1.36
C PHE A 15 -30.58 -7.00 2.79
N TYR A 16 -30.33 -8.20 3.33
CA TYR A 16 -29.46 -8.42 4.48
C TYR A 16 -28.24 -9.12 3.88
N LEU A 17 -27.20 -8.42 3.47
CA LEU A 17 -26.34 -7.62 4.31
C LEU A 17 -25.64 -6.67 3.35
N PHE A 18 -25.92 -5.37 3.46
CA PHE A 18 -24.99 -4.34 3.00
C PHE A 18 -23.65 -4.69 3.65
N GLY A 19 -22.76 -5.34 2.89
CA GLY A 19 -21.39 -5.55 3.30
C GLY A 19 -20.86 -4.18 3.68
N LEU A 20 -20.49 -4.06 4.95
CA LEU A 20 -19.93 -2.89 5.61
C LEU A 20 -19.33 -1.96 4.58
N THR A 21 -19.97 -0.80 4.39
CA THR A 21 -19.32 0.33 3.75
C THR A 21 -18.00 0.50 4.48
N SER A 22 -16.91 0.14 3.80
CA SER A 22 -15.55 0.30 4.28
C SER A 22 -15.49 1.69 4.89
N SER A 23 -15.21 1.76 6.19
CA SER A 23 -14.93 3.02 6.86
C SER A 23 -13.96 3.76 5.95
N GLN A 24 -14.39 4.89 5.39
CA GLN A 24 -13.50 5.79 4.68
C GLN A 24 -12.56 6.34 5.75
N ALA A 25 -11.56 5.53 6.12
CA ALA A 25 -10.39 6.00 6.83
C ALA A 25 -9.88 7.13 5.95
N SER A 26 -9.87 8.35 6.50
CA SER A 26 -9.24 9.47 5.82
C SER A 26 -7.86 9.01 5.37
N GLU A 27 -7.57 9.04 4.07
CA GLU A 27 -6.22 8.79 3.59
C GLU A 27 -5.32 9.81 4.29
N ASP A 28 -4.44 9.31 5.17
CA ASP A 28 -3.47 10.17 5.82
C ASP A 28 -2.58 10.74 4.71
N PRO A 29 -2.58 12.09 4.53
CA PRO A 29 -1.89 12.72 3.41
C PRO A 29 -0.39 12.40 3.38
N LEU A 30 0.18 11.91 4.48
CA LEU A 30 1.59 11.53 4.57
C LEU A 30 1.89 10.13 4.03
N LEU A 31 0.90 9.25 3.85
CA LEU A 31 1.16 7.84 3.50
C LEU A 31 1.88 7.64 2.18
N GLU A 32 1.75 8.57 1.24
CA GLU A 32 2.37 8.51 -0.08
C GLU A 32 3.23 9.75 -0.37
N THR A 33 3.63 10.46 0.70
CA THR A 33 4.46 11.68 0.59
C THR A 33 5.92 11.35 0.86
N ILE A 34 6.81 11.70 -0.08
CA ILE A 34 8.27 11.60 0.12
C ILE A 34 8.78 12.92 0.69
N TRP A 35 9.26 12.89 1.93
CA TRP A 35 9.77 14.09 2.60
C TRP A 35 11.30 14.11 2.63
N ASN A 36 11.91 15.12 1.99
CA ASN A 36 13.33 15.37 2.11
C ASN A 36 13.63 16.16 3.39
N ILE A 37 14.33 15.51 4.33
CA ILE A 37 14.62 16.07 5.67
C ILE A 37 15.54 17.31 5.57
N GLN A 38 16.52 17.29 4.68
CA GLN A 38 17.51 18.35 4.56
C GLN A 38 16.89 19.62 3.97
N SER A 39 16.14 19.49 2.87
CA SER A 39 15.50 20.63 2.21
C SER A 39 14.17 21.03 2.86
N ARG A 40 13.61 20.17 3.73
CA ARG A 40 12.29 20.33 4.38
C ARG A 40 11.16 20.52 3.37
N LYS A 41 11.19 19.73 2.31
CA LYS A 41 10.21 19.78 1.23
C LYS A 41 9.73 18.37 0.90
N VAL A 42 8.50 18.32 0.40
CA VAL A 42 8.03 17.16 -0.36
C VAL A 42 8.82 17.12 -1.67
N ILE A 43 9.28 15.93 -2.05
CA ILE A 43 9.95 15.67 -3.31
C ILE A 43 9.19 14.58 -4.08
N GLU A 44 9.39 14.54 -5.39
CA GLU A 44 8.82 13.50 -6.23
C GLU A 44 9.69 12.24 -6.24
N GLN A 45 9.13 11.12 -6.67
CA GLN A 45 9.84 9.84 -6.74
C GLN A 45 11.06 9.92 -7.66
N GLU A 46 10.96 10.59 -8.80
CA GLU A 46 12.09 10.75 -9.73
C GLU A 46 13.27 11.47 -9.07
N GLU A 47 12.99 12.50 -8.26
CA GLU A 47 14.03 13.24 -7.53
C GLU A 47 14.73 12.33 -6.51
N LEU A 48 13.96 11.52 -5.78
CA LEU A 48 14.53 10.52 -4.87
C LEU A 48 15.44 9.52 -5.59
N ILE A 49 15.01 9.02 -6.76
CA ILE A 49 15.82 8.07 -7.54
C ILE A 49 17.11 8.73 -8.04
N GLU A 50 17.07 9.97 -8.52
CA GLU A 50 18.29 10.69 -8.93
C GLU A 50 19.27 10.87 -7.76
N HIS A 51 18.77 11.14 -6.55
CA HIS A 51 19.60 11.13 -5.34
C HIS A 51 20.26 9.77 -5.08
N PHE A 52 19.49 8.68 -5.20
CA PHE A 52 19.99 7.32 -5.00
C PHE A 52 21.00 6.88 -6.06
N LEU A 53 20.91 7.37 -7.30
CA LEU A 53 21.89 7.06 -8.34
C LEU A 53 23.30 7.58 -8.02
N GLY A 54 23.41 8.63 -7.20
CA GLY A 54 24.69 9.16 -6.72
C GLY A 54 25.22 8.50 -5.44
N ALA A 55 24.44 7.65 -4.77
CA ALA A 55 24.83 7.01 -3.52
C ALA A 55 25.61 5.71 -3.77
N GLU A 56 26.63 5.45 -2.95
CA GLU A 56 27.36 4.17 -2.95
C GLU A 56 26.61 3.10 -2.15
N VAL A 57 25.94 3.51 -1.07
CA VAL A 57 25.15 2.66 -0.17
C VAL A 57 23.83 3.37 0.14
N ILE A 58 22.73 2.62 0.06
CA ILE A 58 21.38 3.09 0.37
C ILE A 58 20.84 2.21 1.51
N TYR A 59 20.37 2.84 2.58
CA TYR A 59 19.69 2.16 3.68
C TYR A 59 18.19 2.39 3.56
N LEU A 60 17.42 1.31 3.54
CA LEU A 60 15.97 1.34 3.51
C LEU A 60 15.46 0.81 4.86
N GLY A 61 14.77 1.66 5.62
CA GLY A 61 14.12 1.26 6.87
C GLY A 61 12.70 0.79 6.62
N GLU A 62 12.24 -0.18 7.41
CA GLU A 62 10.88 -0.68 7.36
C GLU A 62 10.35 -1.03 8.75
N LYS A 63 9.02 -1.11 8.85
CA LYS A 63 8.36 -1.91 9.86
C LYS A 63 8.19 -3.32 9.29
N HIS A 64 8.65 -4.33 10.02
CA HIS A 64 8.50 -5.72 9.61
C HIS A 64 7.04 -6.05 9.29
N ASP A 65 6.85 -6.88 8.27
CA ASP A 65 5.55 -7.35 7.76
C ASP A 65 4.64 -6.25 7.19
N ASN A 66 5.16 -5.04 6.91
CA ASN A 66 4.41 -4.03 6.19
C ASN A 66 4.50 -4.25 4.68
N ALA A 67 3.48 -4.89 4.11
CA ALA A 67 3.38 -5.18 2.68
C ALA A 67 3.59 -3.95 1.79
N ARG A 68 3.05 -2.78 2.17
CA ARG A 68 3.20 -1.55 1.38
C ARG A 68 4.65 -1.07 1.34
N GLN A 69 5.37 -1.20 2.45
CA GLN A 69 6.79 -0.82 2.49
C GLN A 69 7.65 -1.78 1.67
N HIS A 70 7.32 -3.08 1.66
CA HIS A 70 7.98 -4.07 0.78
C HIS A 70 7.74 -3.78 -0.70
N GLU A 71 6.52 -3.37 -1.09
CA GLU A 71 6.22 -2.92 -2.45
C GLU A 71 7.07 -1.71 -2.86
N ILE A 72 7.16 -0.70 -1.99
CA ILE A 72 7.95 0.52 -2.26
C ILE A 72 9.43 0.18 -2.41
N GLN A 73 9.98 -0.71 -1.57
CA GLN A 73 11.37 -1.17 -1.72
C GLN A 73 11.63 -1.85 -3.07
N LEU A 74 10.68 -2.69 -3.53
CA LEU A 74 10.77 -3.31 -4.85
C LEU A 74 10.74 -2.26 -5.96
N GLN A 75 9.83 -1.29 -5.89
CA GLN A 75 9.75 -0.20 -6.88
C GLN A 75 11.05 0.60 -6.97
N ILE A 76 11.68 0.90 -5.83
CA ILE A 76 12.98 1.58 -5.79
C ILE A 76 14.05 0.72 -6.46
N LEU A 77 14.10 -0.58 -6.14
CA LEU A 77 15.06 -1.50 -6.72
C LEU A 77 14.90 -1.61 -8.24
N GLU A 78 13.67 -1.77 -8.73
CA GLU A 78 13.35 -1.81 -10.15
C GLU A 78 13.74 -0.51 -10.87
N ALA A 79 13.46 0.64 -10.25
CA ALA A 79 13.86 1.94 -10.79
C ALA A 79 15.38 2.06 -10.93
N LEU A 80 16.15 1.64 -9.91
CA LEU A 80 17.61 1.65 -9.97
C LEU A 80 18.16 0.71 -11.06
N ILE A 81 17.59 -0.49 -11.18
CA ILE A 81 17.97 -1.46 -12.23
C ILE A 81 17.64 -0.90 -13.62
N SER A 82 16.48 -0.27 -13.80
CA SER A 82 16.08 0.34 -15.08
C SER A 82 17.03 1.47 -15.53
N LYS A 83 17.66 2.14 -14.56
CA LYS A 83 18.70 3.17 -14.77
C LYS A 83 20.11 2.58 -14.93
N GLY A 84 20.22 1.25 -15.06
CA GLY A 84 21.47 0.53 -15.35
C GLY A 84 22.33 0.18 -14.13
N LYS A 85 21.82 0.41 -12.91
CA LYS A 85 22.53 -0.03 -11.69
C LYS A 85 22.42 -1.56 -11.53
N ARG A 86 23.37 -2.12 -10.77
CA ARG A 86 23.40 -3.55 -10.40
C ARG A 86 23.65 -3.67 -8.89
N PRO A 87 22.68 -3.30 -8.05
CA PRO A 87 22.87 -3.27 -6.61
C PRO A 87 23.02 -4.70 -6.05
N SER A 88 23.91 -4.84 -5.06
CA SER A 88 23.87 -5.98 -4.16
C SER A 88 22.92 -5.65 -3.01
N ILE A 89 22.11 -6.62 -2.58
CA ILE A 89 21.11 -6.41 -1.53
C ILE A 89 21.57 -7.11 -0.26
N GLY A 90 21.71 -6.33 0.82
CA GLY A 90 21.89 -6.86 2.16
C GLY A 90 20.54 -6.88 2.89
N PHE A 91 20.27 -7.96 3.61
CA PHE A 91 19.10 -8.06 4.49
C PHE A 91 19.57 -8.19 5.93
N GLU A 92 18.82 -7.59 6.86
CA GLU A 92 19.07 -7.71 8.30
C GLU A 92 18.81 -9.15 8.82
N PHE A 93 17.93 -9.90 8.15
CA PHE A 93 17.33 -11.13 8.68
C PHE A 93 18.18 -12.40 8.61
N PHE A 94 19.42 -12.33 8.13
CA PHE A 94 20.28 -13.51 8.04
C PHE A 94 21.32 -13.51 9.16
N THR A 95 21.24 -14.51 10.05
CA THR A 95 22.25 -14.82 11.07
C THR A 95 22.58 -16.31 11.02
#